data_AF-A0A941ILW9-F1
#
_entry.id   AF-A0A941ILW9-F1
#
_cell.length_a   1.000
_cell.length_b   1.000
_cell.length_c   1.000
_cell.angle_alpha   90.00
_cell.angle_beta   90.00
_cell.angle_gamma   90.00
#
_symmetry.space_group_name_H-M   'P 1'
#
loop_
_entity.id
_entity.type
_entity.pdbx_description
1 polymer ?
#
loop_
_entity_poly.entity_id
_entity_poly.type
_entity_poly.pdbx_seq_one_letter_code
_entity_poly.pdbx_strand_id
1 'polypeptide(L)'
;MSGLESFSARSLSRLLDEHWGLPEAEITAHEGGMSSLTWVVRHGGERRLAKAVSAERYGRRFAAGLAAASRLTEAGIPAGAPVPASDGALTVEYDGTALALLSWVDGDAVEQNTTEGMRLIGNTLARAHLALGSSPGKPDIEPRHDPSRLYLGVRPWIRPAIASAHAAVEALDPETLTWGPLHGDPAAEAFLRDPASGEVGLIDWGAYTVGPRVFDLASAVMYAGNLDRARPLIEAYIDAGALSGAEVDRALPAMLGWRWASQAYYFAYRIAADDRTGIADPAENERGLADAKAYLAPPEIRAYEAADENEWVRCRAVAFLDTSYYDAVEPVKPTVEADEVIDLVAVDDGHIVGILDIAVRGDLATIETLCVHPEYRRLAIATRLLWEGIARLEHTPARILDAWTREDRAALEWYAARGFVEAESFLHVYSGLGAENTARMTEFRAPYRPILIFAAAPREHETKARAEFQRVYVCRRLLRQLA
;
A
#
# COMPACT_ATOMS: atom_id res chain seq x y z
N MET A 1 -11.61 18.75 20.50
CA MET A 1 -10.37 18.12 21.02
C MET A 1 -10.29 18.13 22.55
N SER A 2 -11.09 18.93 23.28
CA SER A 2 -10.89 19.19 24.71
C SER A 2 -11.14 18.04 25.70
N GLY A 3 -11.80 16.94 25.32
CA GLY A 3 -12.22 15.89 26.27
C GLY A 3 -11.26 14.69 26.44
N LEU A 4 -10.42 14.38 25.45
CA LEU A 4 -9.50 13.23 25.54
C LEU A 4 -8.16 13.60 26.19
N GLU A 5 -7.73 14.86 26.09
CA GLU A 5 -6.46 15.35 26.64
C GLU A 5 -6.45 15.39 28.18
N SER A 6 -7.62 15.41 28.84
CA SER A 6 -7.77 15.39 30.30
C SER A 6 -7.90 13.98 30.89
N PHE A 7 -8.05 12.94 30.06
CA PHE A 7 -8.37 11.59 30.53
C PHE A 7 -7.13 10.87 31.08
N SER A 8 -7.07 10.68 32.40
CA SER A 8 -5.91 10.11 33.10
C SER A 8 -6.13 8.67 33.57
N ALA A 9 -5.05 7.90 33.73
CA ALA A 9 -5.08 6.54 34.30
C ALA A 9 -5.74 6.49 35.70
N ARG A 10 -5.57 7.55 36.50
CA ARG A 10 -6.24 7.69 37.80
C ARG A 10 -7.76 7.81 37.66
N SER A 11 -8.24 8.56 36.68
CA SER A 11 -9.67 8.69 36.40
C SER A 11 -10.24 7.36 35.91
N LEU A 12 -9.51 6.66 35.04
CA LEU A 12 -9.89 5.33 34.56
C LEU A 12 -10.04 4.32 35.69
N SER A 13 -9.06 4.23 36.60
CA SER A 13 -9.14 3.31 37.75
C SER A 13 -10.37 3.56 38.61
N ARG A 14 -10.70 4.83 38.90
CA ARG A 14 -11.93 5.18 39.65
C ARG A 14 -13.19 4.75 38.89
N LEU A 15 -13.26 5.02 37.59
CA LEU A 15 -14.43 4.68 36.77
C LEU A 15 -14.63 3.15 36.65
N LEU A 16 -13.55 2.38 36.58
CA LEU A 16 -13.60 0.92 36.54
C LEU A 16 -14.16 0.32 37.84
N ASP A 17 -13.77 0.87 38.99
CA ASP A 17 -14.34 0.48 40.27
C ASP A 17 -15.83 0.88 40.36
N GLU A 18 -16.14 2.15 40.09
CA GLU A 18 -17.49 2.71 40.23
C GLU A 18 -18.53 2.03 39.32
N HIS A 19 -18.19 1.79 38.05
CA HIS A 19 -19.16 1.34 37.05
C HIS A 19 -19.06 -0.14 36.71
N TRP A 20 -17.94 -0.82 36.98
CA TRP A 20 -17.76 -2.24 36.67
C TRP A 20 -17.35 -3.08 37.88
N GLY A 21 -17.18 -2.48 39.06
CA GLY A 21 -16.83 -3.20 40.29
C GLY A 21 -15.45 -3.85 40.21
N LEU A 22 -14.48 -3.16 39.59
CA LEU A 22 -13.09 -3.63 39.41
C LEU A 22 -12.11 -2.79 40.25
N PRO A 23 -12.14 -2.89 41.59
CA PRO A 23 -11.19 -2.19 42.44
C PRO A 23 -9.76 -2.69 42.19
N GLU A 24 -8.79 -1.80 42.30
CA GLU A 24 -7.36 -2.14 42.18
C GLU A 24 -6.96 -2.87 40.88
N ALA A 25 -7.73 -2.69 39.79
CA ALA A 25 -7.40 -3.26 38.50
C ALA A 25 -6.02 -2.78 37.99
N GLU A 26 -5.23 -3.70 37.45
CA GLU A 26 -3.97 -3.37 36.80
C GLU A 26 -4.27 -2.79 35.41
N ILE A 27 -3.81 -1.57 35.17
CA ILE A 27 -4.08 -0.82 33.93
C ILE A 27 -2.75 -0.54 33.24
N THR A 28 -2.61 -1.01 32.01
CA THR A 28 -1.46 -0.71 31.16
C THR A 28 -1.94 0.04 29.93
N ALA A 29 -1.30 1.16 29.60
CA ALA A 29 -1.56 1.85 28.34
C ALA A 29 -1.32 0.90 27.17
N HIS A 30 -2.26 0.88 26.24
CA HIS A 30 -2.17 0.12 25.00
C HIS A 30 -2.00 1.14 23.88
N GLU A 31 -0.82 1.14 23.25
CA GLU A 31 -0.57 1.96 22.07
C GLU A 31 -1.42 1.42 20.92
N GLY A 32 -2.48 2.14 20.54
CA GLY A 32 -3.38 1.71 19.47
C GLY A 32 -4.61 2.62 19.28
N GLY A 33 -4.87 2.97 18.02
CA GLY A 33 -6.07 3.68 17.57
C GLY A 33 -5.85 5.16 17.25
N MET A 34 -5.98 5.53 15.97
CA MET A 34 -5.81 6.92 15.49
C MET A 34 -6.86 7.91 16.04
N SER A 35 -7.95 7.42 16.63
CA SER A 35 -9.06 8.25 17.11
C SER A 35 -9.57 7.88 18.51
N SER A 36 -8.80 7.12 19.27
CA SER A 36 -9.20 6.61 20.60
C SER A 36 -8.00 6.46 21.52
N LEU A 37 -8.28 6.34 22.82
CA LEU A 37 -7.32 5.86 23.81
C LEU A 37 -7.71 4.45 24.24
N THR A 38 -6.72 3.57 24.40
CA THR A 38 -6.95 2.18 24.83
C THR A 38 -6.04 1.77 25.98
N TRP A 39 -6.56 0.91 26.85
CA TRP A 39 -5.81 0.32 27.96
C TRP A 39 -6.13 -1.16 28.11
N VAL A 40 -5.12 -1.97 28.41
CA VAL A 40 -5.34 -3.33 28.89
C VAL A 40 -5.66 -3.27 30.37
N VAL A 41 -6.77 -3.89 30.77
CA VAL A 41 -7.24 -3.97 32.15
C VAL A 41 -7.16 -5.42 32.61
N ARG A 42 -6.49 -5.67 33.74
CA ARG A 42 -6.44 -6.99 34.38
C ARG A 42 -7.04 -6.93 35.78
N HIS A 43 -7.98 -7.82 36.06
CA HIS A 43 -8.60 -7.95 37.37
C HIS A 43 -9.11 -9.37 37.57
N GLY A 44 -8.85 -9.98 38.73
CA GLY A 44 -9.35 -11.32 39.05
C GLY A 44 -8.88 -12.44 38.09
N GLY A 45 -7.72 -12.28 37.45
CA GLY A 45 -7.20 -13.22 36.44
C GLY A 45 -7.79 -13.05 35.04
N GLU A 46 -8.75 -12.16 34.87
CA GLU A 46 -9.35 -11.85 33.57
C GLU A 46 -8.65 -10.66 32.91
N ARG A 47 -8.51 -10.74 31.59
CA ARG A 47 -7.98 -9.67 30.75
C ARG A 47 -9.15 -9.02 30.00
N ARG A 48 -9.14 -7.69 29.94
CA ARG A 48 -10.13 -6.85 29.25
C ARG A 48 -9.46 -5.68 28.55
N LEU A 49 -10.19 -5.01 27.68
CA LEU A 49 -9.75 -3.77 27.03
C LEU A 49 -10.67 -2.62 27.44
N ALA A 50 -10.12 -1.54 28.00
CA ALA A 50 -10.84 -0.28 28.13
C ALA A 50 -10.57 0.58 26.90
N LYS A 51 -11.62 1.16 26.30
CA LYS A 51 -11.53 2.04 25.13
C LYS A 51 -12.32 3.32 25.35
N ALA A 52 -11.68 4.45 25.09
CA ALA A 52 -12.24 5.77 25.27
C ALA A 52 -12.22 6.57 23.96
N VAL A 53 -13.32 7.27 23.67
CA VAL A 53 -13.48 8.14 22.50
C VAL A 53 -14.13 9.46 22.91
N SER A 54 -14.00 10.50 22.08
CA SER A 54 -14.79 11.73 22.25
C SER A 54 -16.29 11.41 22.19
N ALA A 55 -17.02 11.72 23.27
CA ALA A 55 -18.46 11.46 23.37
C ALA A 55 -19.24 12.24 22.30
N GLU A 56 -18.91 13.53 22.15
CA GLU A 56 -19.54 14.42 21.15
C GLU A 56 -19.31 13.93 19.72
N ARG A 57 -18.07 13.61 19.36
CA ARG A 57 -17.71 13.30 17.97
C ARG A 57 -18.02 11.86 17.57
N TYR A 58 -17.84 10.91 18.50
CA TYR A 58 -17.86 9.49 18.20
C TYR A 58 -18.82 8.68 19.07
N GLY A 59 -19.37 9.22 20.16
CA GLY A 59 -20.12 8.46 21.17
C GLY A 59 -21.30 7.67 20.60
N ARG A 60 -22.13 8.28 19.74
CA ARG A 60 -23.25 7.57 19.09
C ARG A 60 -22.78 6.41 18.21
N ARG A 61 -21.74 6.65 17.41
CA ARG A 61 -21.16 5.64 16.53
C ARG A 61 -20.54 4.49 17.33
N PHE A 62 -19.81 4.85 18.37
CA PHE A 62 -19.14 3.92 19.25
C PHE A 62 -20.15 3.00 19.95
N ALA A 63 -21.21 3.55 20.56
CA ALA A 63 -22.26 2.76 21.18
C ALA A 63 -22.96 1.80 20.18
N ALA A 64 -23.19 2.22 18.95
CA ALA A 64 -23.77 1.36 17.91
C ALA A 64 -22.80 0.22 17.49
N GLY A 65 -21.50 0.52 17.40
CA GLY A 65 -20.47 -0.48 17.16
C GLY A 65 -20.36 -1.51 18.28
N LEU A 66 -20.47 -1.08 19.55
CA LEU A 66 -20.51 -1.98 20.71
C LEU A 66 -21.71 -2.92 20.67
N ALA A 67 -22.88 -2.41 20.29
CA ALA A 67 -24.07 -3.25 20.11
C ALA A 67 -23.90 -4.26 18.96
N ALA A 68 -23.20 -3.89 17.87
CA ALA A 68 -22.86 -4.81 16.79
C ALA A 68 -21.90 -5.92 17.28
N ALA A 69 -20.88 -5.56 18.06
CA ALA A 69 -19.95 -6.51 18.66
C ALA A 69 -20.65 -7.52 19.60
N SER A 70 -21.63 -7.09 20.38
CA SER A 70 -22.47 -7.99 21.19
C SER A 70 -23.20 -9.01 20.31
N ARG A 71 -23.90 -8.55 19.27
CA ARG A 71 -24.67 -9.42 18.35
C ARG A 71 -23.79 -10.43 17.62
N LEU A 72 -22.58 -10.02 17.24
CA LEU A 72 -21.62 -10.93 16.60
C LEU A 72 -21.12 -12.00 17.56
N THR A 73 -20.81 -11.61 18.79
CA THR A 73 -20.38 -12.55 19.82
C THR A 73 -21.49 -13.57 20.12
N GLU A 74 -22.75 -13.12 20.20
CA GLU A 74 -23.92 -14.00 20.32
C GLU A 74 -24.09 -14.96 19.12
N ALA A 75 -23.70 -14.50 17.92
CA ALA A 75 -23.71 -15.31 16.70
C ALA A 75 -22.47 -16.21 16.54
N GLY A 76 -21.59 -16.30 17.55
CA GLY A 76 -20.40 -17.13 17.53
C GLY A 76 -19.22 -16.55 16.74
N ILE A 77 -19.14 -15.22 16.64
CA ILE A 77 -18.00 -14.50 16.08
C ILE A 77 -17.40 -13.63 17.19
N PRO A 78 -16.23 -13.99 17.76
CA PRO A 78 -15.58 -13.19 18.79
C PRO A 78 -15.34 -11.75 18.30
N ALA A 79 -15.96 -10.76 18.94
CA ALA A 79 -15.93 -9.38 18.45
C ALA A 79 -15.58 -8.33 19.52
N GLY A 80 -15.10 -8.77 20.69
CA GLY A 80 -14.78 -7.88 21.81
C GLY A 80 -16.03 -7.19 22.36
N ALA A 81 -17.09 -7.98 22.60
CA ALA A 81 -18.35 -7.46 23.13
C ALA A 81 -18.15 -6.59 24.39
N PRO A 82 -18.91 -5.50 24.54
CA PRO A 82 -18.87 -4.69 25.75
C PRO A 82 -19.27 -5.51 26.97
N VAL A 83 -18.53 -5.31 28.06
CA VAL A 83 -18.94 -5.67 29.42
C VAL A 83 -19.87 -4.55 29.90
N PRO A 84 -21.17 -4.81 30.11
CA PRO A 84 -22.09 -3.77 30.56
C PRO A 84 -21.65 -3.20 31.91
N ALA A 85 -21.83 -1.90 32.11
CA ALA A 85 -21.71 -1.28 33.42
C ALA A 85 -22.79 -1.82 34.38
N SER A 86 -22.64 -1.54 35.68
CA SER A 86 -23.57 -1.99 36.73
C SER A 86 -25.03 -1.55 36.52
N ASP A 87 -25.26 -0.49 35.74
CA ASP A 87 -26.59 0.01 35.34
C ASP A 87 -27.07 -0.55 33.99
N GLY A 88 -26.29 -1.43 33.35
CA GLY A 88 -26.56 -2.02 32.05
C GLY A 88 -26.10 -1.18 30.85
N ALA A 89 -25.53 0.01 31.06
CA ALA A 89 -25.05 0.85 29.97
C ALA A 89 -23.83 0.22 29.28
N LEU A 90 -23.75 0.35 27.95
CA LEU A 90 -22.60 -0.10 27.16
C LEU A 90 -21.43 0.89 27.20
N THR A 91 -21.72 2.16 27.50
CA THR A 91 -20.73 3.23 27.61
C THR A 91 -21.02 4.09 28.84
N VAL A 92 -19.97 4.53 29.51
CA VAL A 92 -20.02 5.54 30.58
C VAL A 92 -19.43 6.84 30.05
N GLU A 93 -20.14 7.94 30.18
CA GLU A 93 -19.63 9.27 29.82
C GLU A 93 -18.96 9.93 31.02
N TYR A 94 -17.73 10.44 30.82
CA TYR A 94 -16.99 11.20 31.81
C TYR A 94 -16.17 12.29 31.13
N ASP A 95 -16.37 13.55 31.53
CA ASP A 95 -15.62 14.72 31.02
C ASP A 95 -15.59 14.81 29.48
N GLY A 96 -16.75 14.59 28.83
CA GLY A 96 -16.88 14.61 27.37
C GLY A 96 -16.25 13.42 26.64
N THR A 97 -15.86 12.37 27.37
CA THR A 97 -15.32 11.11 26.85
C THR A 97 -16.32 9.98 27.10
N ALA A 98 -16.60 9.18 26.08
CA ALA A 98 -17.36 7.94 26.21
C ALA A 98 -16.38 6.76 26.38
N LEU A 99 -16.50 6.06 27.51
CA LEU A 99 -15.66 4.93 27.91
C LEU A 99 -16.46 3.63 27.83
N ALA A 100 -15.87 2.57 27.27
CA ALA A 100 -16.39 1.21 27.36
C ALA A 100 -15.32 0.24 27.84
N LEU A 101 -15.76 -0.80 28.54
CA LEU A 101 -14.96 -1.95 28.91
C LEU A 101 -15.35 -3.12 28.01
N LEU A 102 -14.39 -3.76 27.36
CA LEU A 102 -14.62 -4.80 26.35
C LEU A 102 -14.03 -6.12 26.80
N SER A 103 -14.69 -7.21 26.47
CA SER A 103 -14.13 -8.55 26.55
C SER A 103 -12.87 -8.65 25.71
N TRP A 104 -11.85 -9.33 26.23
CA TRP A 104 -10.66 -9.64 25.46
C TRP A 104 -10.96 -10.69 24.40
N VAL A 105 -10.38 -10.54 23.21
CA VAL A 105 -10.41 -11.55 22.15
C VAL A 105 -8.99 -12.07 21.99
N ASP A 106 -8.81 -13.36 22.22
CA ASP A 106 -7.51 -14.02 22.03
C ASP A 106 -7.23 -14.27 20.55
N GLY A 107 -5.95 -14.19 20.20
CA GLY A 107 -5.47 -14.47 18.85
C GLY A 107 -4.44 -13.47 18.36
N ASP A 108 -3.82 -13.84 17.24
CA ASP A 108 -2.86 -13.01 16.52
C ASP A 108 -3.52 -12.42 15.27
N ALA A 109 -3.08 -11.24 14.84
CA ALA A 109 -3.57 -10.61 13.63
C ALA A 109 -3.36 -11.51 12.40
N VAL A 110 -4.38 -11.62 11.54
CA VAL A 110 -4.29 -12.42 10.31
C VAL A 110 -3.32 -11.78 9.32
N GLU A 111 -2.38 -12.57 8.79
CA GLU A 111 -1.42 -12.13 7.79
C GLU A 111 -2.06 -11.98 6.39
N GLN A 112 -2.52 -10.78 6.06
CA GLN A 112 -3.19 -10.47 4.77
C GLN A 112 -2.26 -10.51 3.54
N ASN A 113 -0.95 -10.73 3.72
CA ASN A 113 -0.03 -10.92 2.60
C ASN A 113 -0.04 -12.36 2.04
N THR A 114 -0.72 -13.30 2.69
CA THR A 114 -0.85 -14.69 2.26
C THR A 114 -2.22 -14.97 1.62
N THR A 115 -2.30 -15.99 0.76
CA THR A 115 -3.59 -16.45 0.19
C THR A 115 -4.53 -16.95 1.29
N GLU A 116 -4.03 -17.69 2.27
CA GLU A 116 -4.83 -18.20 3.39
C GLU A 116 -5.39 -17.05 4.22
N GLY A 117 -4.56 -16.08 4.63
CA GLY A 117 -5.00 -14.93 5.41
C GLY A 117 -6.05 -14.09 4.68
N MET A 118 -5.88 -13.87 3.38
CA MET A 118 -6.89 -13.20 2.55
C MET A 118 -8.24 -13.94 2.54
N ARG A 119 -8.24 -15.27 2.42
CA ARG A 119 -9.47 -16.08 2.47
C ARG A 119 -10.11 -16.05 3.86
N LEU A 120 -9.32 -16.06 4.93
CA LEU A 120 -9.83 -15.95 6.31
C LEU A 120 -10.54 -14.60 6.52
N ILE A 121 -9.92 -13.50 6.09
CA ILE A 121 -10.51 -12.15 6.18
C ILE A 121 -11.83 -12.08 5.38
N GLY A 122 -11.83 -12.54 4.12
CA GLY A 122 -13.03 -12.53 3.28
C GLY A 122 -14.19 -13.31 3.89
N ASN A 123 -13.92 -14.53 4.39
CA ASN A 123 -14.93 -15.36 5.05
C ASN A 123 -15.46 -14.73 6.35
N THR A 124 -14.59 -14.23 7.22
CA THR A 124 -15.01 -13.65 8.50
C THR A 124 -15.81 -12.38 8.30
N LEU A 125 -15.40 -11.52 7.37
CA LEU A 125 -16.15 -10.30 7.05
C LEU A 125 -17.55 -10.63 6.49
N ALA A 126 -17.65 -11.62 5.60
CA ALA A 126 -18.93 -12.09 5.08
C ALA A 126 -19.84 -12.64 6.18
N ARG A 127 -19.29 -13.49 7.07
CA ARG A 127 -20.02 -14.02 8.24
C ARG A 127 -20.53 -12.89 9.14
N ALA A 128 -19.72 -11.86 9.38
CA ALA A 128 -20.12 -10.72 10.20
C ALA A 128 -21.29 -9.96 9.57
N HIS A 129 -21.23 -9.66 8.27
CA HIS A 129 -22.34 -9.02 7.55
C HIS A 129 -23.61 -9.85 7.57
N LEU A 130 -23.52 -11.18 7.41
CA LEU A 130 -24.67 -12.07 7.46
C LEU A 130 -25.30 -12.09 8.86
N ALA A 131 -24.50 -12.19 9.92
CA ALA A 131 -24.97 -12.18 11.31
C ALA A 131 -25.64 -10.85 11.71
N LEU A 132 -25.11 -9.71 11.21
CA LEU A 132 -25.69 -8.40 11.48
C LEU A 132 -26.95 -8.11 10.65
N GLY A 133 -27.13 -8.81 9.54
CA GLY A 133 -28.30 -8.70 8.66
C GLY A 133 -28.22 -7.52 7.69
N SER A 134 -29.29 -7.31 6.94
CA SER A 134 -29.42 -6.18 6.00
C SER A 134 -30.21 -5.03 6.61
N SER A 135 -30.05 -3.84 6.04
CA SER A 135 -30.87 -2.67 6.34
C SER A 135 -31.48 -2.09 5.07
N PRO A 136 -32.52 -1.24 5.18
CA PRO A 136 -32.94 -0.41 4.05
C PRO A 136 -31.79 0.45 3.54
N GLY A 137 -31.79 0.73 2.23
CA GLY A 137 -30.85 1.64 1.60
C GLY A 137 -31.07 3.09 2.01
N LYS A 138 -30.04 3.92 1.79
CA LYS A 138 -30.10 5.38 1.91
C LYS A 138 -29.83 6.01 0.54
N PRO A 139 -30.33 7.23 0.29
CA PRO A 139 -30.05 7.93 -0.97
C PRO A 139 -28.57 8.25 -1.15
N ASP A 140 -27.80 8.34 -0.06
CA ASP A 140 -26.42 8.78 -0.07
C ASP A 140 -25.49 7.79 0.64
N ILE A 141 -24.29 7.63 0.08
CA ILE A 141 -23.22 6.83 0.66
C ILE A 141 -22.34 7.73 1.54
N GLU A 142 -22.14 7.30 2.78
CA GLU A 142 -21.28 7.97 3.76
C GLU A 142 -19.91 7.26 3.85
N PRO A 143 -18.83 7.94 4.28
CA PRO A 143 -18.79 9.35 4.66
C PRO A 143 -18.78 10.27 3.44
N ARG A 144 -19.57 11.35 3.44
CA ARG A 144 -19.48 12.39 2.41
C ARG A 144 -18.16 13.17 2.53
N HIS A 145 -17.45 13.31 1.42
CA HIS A 145 -16.26 14.18 1.32
C HIS A 145 -16.70 15.55 0.80
N ASP A 146 -16.56 16.60 1.61
CA ASP A 146 -16.93 17.95 1.19
C ASP A 146 -15.79 18.55 0.32
N PRO A 147 -15.99 18.70 -1.00
CA PRO A 147 -14.94 19.16 -1.89
C PRO A 147 -14.59 20.64 -1.69
N SER A 148 -15.36 21.40 -0.90
CA SER A 148 -15.09 22.82 -0.62
C SER A 148 -14.04 23.03 0.47
N ARG A 149 -13.65 21.97 1.21
CA ARG A 149 -12.71 22.07 2.33
C ARG A 149 -11.36 22.60 1.89
N LEU A 150 -10.85 23.64 2.57
CA LEU A 150 -9.60 24.31 2.21
C LEU A 150 -8.38 23.37 2.30
N TYR A 151 -8.36 22.48 3.29
CA TYR A 151 -7.26 21.53 3.50
C TYR A 151 -7.07 20.53 2.34
N LEU A 152 -8.05 20.36 1.46
CA LEU A 152 -7.87 19.56 0.24
C LEU A 152 -6.91 20.22 -0.77
N GLY A 153 -6.47 21.46 -0.51
CA GLY A 153 -5.44 22.14 -1.28
C GLY A 153 -4.00 21.80 -0.89
N VAL A 154 -3.76 20.91 0.08
CA VAL A 154 -2.39 20.53 0.49
C VAL A 154 -1.58 19.88 -0.64
N ARG A 155 -2.24 19.25 -1.62
CA ARG A 155 -1.65 18.75 -2.88
C ARG A 155 -2.65 18.96 -4.04
N PRO A 156 -2.17 19.26 -5.26
CA PRO A 156 -3.03 19.61 -6.39
C PRO A 156 -3.91 18.45 -6.89
N TRP A 157 -3.45 17.21 -6.78
CA TRP A 157 -4.16 16.02 -7.27
C TRP A 157 -5.40 15.63 -6.44
N ILE A 158 -5.50 16.09 -5.18
CA ILE A 158 -6.52 15.59 -4.23
C ILE A 158 -7.94 15.94 -4.65
N ARG A 159 -8.21 17.21 -5.01
CA ARG A 159 -9.58 17.62 -5.39
C ARG A 159 -10.08 16.91 -6.66
N PRO A 160 -9.30 16.85 -7.75
CA PRO A 160 -9.70 16.08 -8.93
C PRO A 160 -9.94 14.59 -8.63
N ALA A 161 -9.07 13.97 -7.82
CA ALA A 161 -9.20 12.57 -7.42
C ALA A 161 -10.50 12.29 -6.65
N ILE A 162 -10.82 13.12 -5.65
CA ILE A 162 -12.06 13.00 -4.88
C ILE A 162 -13.28 13.20 -5.78
N ALA A 163 -13.26 14.20 -6.67
CA ALA A 163 -14.37 14.43 -7.61
C ALA A 163 -14.61 13.24 -8.55
N SER A 164 -13.54 12.59 -9.03
CA SER A 164 -13.63 11.37 -9.84
C SER A 164 -14.24 10.20 -9.06
N ALA A 165 -13.82 10.01 -7.80
CA ALA A 165 -14.39 8.97 -6.94
C ALA A 165 -15.88 9.21 -6.63
N HIS A 166 -16.29 10.47 -6.40
CA HIS A 166 -17.70 10.85 -6.27
C HIS A 166 -18.52 10.45 -7.50
N ALA A 167 -18.07 10.85 -8.69
CA ALA A 167 -18.77 10.54 -9.94
C ALA A 167 -18.90 9.02 -10.17
N ALA A 168 -17.86 8.24 -9.82
CA ALA A 168 -17.89 6.78 -9.94
C ALA A 168 -18.94 6.13 -9.00
N VAL A 169 -19.09 6.64 -7.77
CA VAL A 169 -20.07 6.14 -6.80
C VAL A 169 -21.49 6.56 -7.15
N GLU A 170 -21.69 7.81 -7.61
CA GLU A 170 -23.00 8.31 -8.05
C GLU A 170 -23.57 7.47 -9.21
N ALA A 171 -22.70 6.85 -10.02
CA ALA A 171 -23.10 5.96 -11.11
C ALA A 171 -23.59 4.56 -10.65
N LEU A 172 -23.39 4.16 -9.38
CA LEU A 172 -23.71 2.80 -8.91
C LEU A 172 -25.19 2.54 -8.63
N ASP A 173 -26.04 3.57 -8.63
CA ASP A 173 -27.43 3.52 -8.14
C ASP A 173 -27.55 2.87 -6.73
N PRO A 174 -27.59 3.67 -5.66
CA PRO A 174 -27.64 3.19 -4.28
C PRO A 174 -28.75 2.17 -3.98
N GLU A 175 -29.86 2.17 -4.71
CA GLU A 175 -30.97 1.24 -4.52
C GLU A 175 -30.64 -0.20 -4.93
N THR A 176 -29.62 -0.36 -5.79
CA THR A 176 -29.19 -1.66 -6.31
C THR A 176 -28.13 -2.33 -5.45
N LEU A 177 -27.69 -1.68 -4.37
CA LEU A 177 -26.66 -2.17 -3.47
C LEU A 177 -27.28 -2.91 -2.27
N THR A 178 -26.57 -3.89 -1.74
CA THR A 178 -26.96 -4.54 -0.49
C THR A 178 -26.46 -3.72 0.70
N TRP A 179 -27.40 -3.17 1.46
CA TRP A 179 -27.11 -2.34 2.62
C TRP A 179 -27.13 -3.12 3.93
N GLY A 180 -26.31 -2.69 4.89
CA GLY A 180 -26.33 -3.23 6.24
C GLY A 180 -25.39 -2.52 7.20
N PRO A 181 -25.34 -2.99 8.45
CA PRO A 181 -24.32 -2.59 9.41
C PRO A 181 -22.92 -2.96 8.91
N LEU A 182 -21.99 -2.02 9.01
CA LEU A 182 -20.60 -2.12 8.57
C LEU A 182 -19.66 -2.01 9.76
N HIS A 183 -18.54 -2.71 9.67
CA HIS A 183 -17.35 -2.49 10.48
C HIS A 183 -16.80 -1.08 10.24
N GLY A 184 -16.76 -0.64 8.98
CA GLY A 184 -16.34 0.70 8.55
C GLY A 184 -14.83 0.84 8.34
N ASP A 185 -14.01 -0.01 8.97
CA ASP A 185 -12.56 -0.05 8.71
C ASP A 185 -11.92 -1.44 8.94
N PRO A 186 -12.30 -2.47 8.15
CA PRO A 186 -11.84 -3.85 8.36
C PRO A 186 -10.37 -4.04 7.92
N ALA A 187 -9.43 -3.45 8.67
CA ALA A 187 -8.00 -3.64 8.52
C ALA A 187 -7.56 -5.02 9.03
N ALA A 188 -6.45 -5.56 8.52
CA ALA A 188 -6.02 -6.93 8.81
C ALA A 188 -5.79 -7.17 10.33
N GLU A 189 -5.29 -6.16 11.04
CA GLU A 189 -5.08 -6.17 12.50
C GLU A 189 -6.38 -6.31 13.32
N ALA A 190 -7.54 -6.04 12.72
CA ALA A 190 -8.84 -6.24 13.36
C ALA A 190 -9.31 -7.71 13.31
N PHE A 191 -8.68 -8.55 12.47
CA PHE A 191 -9.01 -9.96 12.36
C PHE A 191 -8.03 -10.78 13.20
N LEU A 192 -8.52 -11.36 14.29
CA LEU A 192 -7.68 -12.12 15.22
C LEU A 192 -7.94 -13.60 15.08
N ARG A 193 -6.91 -14.36 14.71
CA ARG A 193 -6.97 -15.82 14.62
C ARG A 193 -6.53 -16.43 15.93
N ASP A 194 -7.43 -17.15 16.58
CA ASP A 194 -7.10 -17.94 17.76
C ASP A 194 -6.24 -19.15 17.33
N PRO A 195 -5.00 -19.29 17.83
CA PRO A 195 -4.15 -20.43 17.48
C PRO A 195 -4.69 -21.77 18.00
N ALA A 196 -5.54 -21.78 19.03
CA ALA A 196 -6.07 -23.00 19.62
C ALA A 196 -7.25 -23.56 18.81
N SER A 197 -8.24 -22.73 18.50
CA SER A 197 -9.43 -23.15 17.73
C SER A 197 -9.28 -22.99 16.22
N GLY A 198 -8.39 -22.10 15.77
CA GLY A 198 -8.30 -21.67 14.37
C GLY A 198 -9.42 -20.70 13.95
N GLU A 199 -10.34 -20.37 14.85
CA GLU A 199 -11.41 -19.40 14.59
C GLU A 199 -10.85 -17.98 14.46
N VAL A 200 -11.56 -17.15 13.70
CA VAL A 200 -11.17 -15.76 13.47
C VAL A 200 -12.25 -14.85 14.02
N GLY A 201 -11.88 -14.01 14.99
CA GLY A 201 -12.68 -12.91 15.50
C GLY A 201 -12.52 -11.64 14.66
N LEU A 202 -13.43 -10.68 14.86
CA LEU A 202 -13.38 -9.35 14.24
C LEU A 202 -13.63 -8.27 15.29
N ILE A 203 -12.58 -7.57 15.70
CA ILE A 203 -12.59 -6.55 16.75
C ILE A 203 -12.58 -5.13 16.18
N ASP A 204 -12.60 -4.12 17.06
CA ASP A 204 -12.50 -2.69 16.73
C ASP A 204 -13.65 -2.09 15.88
N TRP A 205 -14.87 -2.25 16.38
CA TRP A 205 -16.09 -1.67 15.82
C TRP A 205 -16.23 -0.15 16.03
N GLY A 206 -15.15 0.58 16.28
CA GLY A 206 -15.18 2.04 16.54
C GLY A 206 -15.54 2.89 15.31
N ALA A 207 -15.31 2.35 14.11
CA ALA A 207 -15.63 2.97 12.83
C ALA A 207 -17.04 2.63 12.32
N TYR A 208 -17.85 1.92 13.12
CA TYR A 208 -19.17 1.40 12.76
C TYR A 208 -20.03 2.39 11.96
N THR A 209 -20.71 1.91 10.94
CA THR A 209 -21.73 2.71 10.26
C THR A 209 -22.79 1.80 9.63
N VAL A 210 -23.76 2.39 8.95
CA VAL A 210 -24.71 1.66 8.10
C VAL A 210 -24.55 2.19 6.67
N GLY A 211 -24.18 1.29 5.77
CA GLY A 211 -23.79 1.60 4.40
C GLY A 211 -23.92 0.38 3.46
N PRO A 212 -23.52 0.52 2.19
CA PRO A 212 -23.38 -0.60 1.28
C PRO A 212 -22.29 -1.56 1.77
N ARG A 213 -22.58 -2.87 1.85
CA ARG A 213 -21.60 -3.88 2.31
C ARG A 213 -20.32 -3.92 1.48
N VAL A 214 -20.42 -3.55 0.20
CA VAL A 214 -19.26 -3.44 -0.69
C VAL A 214 -18.23 -2.40 -0.20
N PHE A 215 -18.61 -1.45 0.66
CA PHE A 215 -17.67 -0.50 1.28
C PHE A 215 -16.66 -1.19 2.21
N ASP A 216 -17.14 -2.12 3.04
CA ASP A 216 -16.25 -2.88 3.93
C ASP A 216 -15.38 -3.84 3.11
N LEU A 217 -15.93 -4.48 2.08
CA LEU A 217 -15.14 -5.31 1.15
C LEU A 217 -14.05 -4.46 0.46
N ALA A 218 -14.41 -3.29 -0.05
CA ALA A 218 -13.47 -2.34 -0.65
C ALA A 218 -12.38 -1.92 0.33
N SER A 219 -12.71 -1.68 1.60
CA SER A 219 -11.74 -1.37 2.65
C SER A 219 -10.77 -2.52 2.91
N ALA A 220 -11.27 -3.76 3.01
CA ALA A 220 -10.40 -4.92 3.18
C ALA A 220 -9.49 -5.15 1.95
N VAL A 221 -10.00 -4.91 0.73
CA VAL A 221 -9.23 -4.95 -0.53
C VAL A 221 -8.16 -3.84 -0.57
N MET A 222 -8.48 -2.64 -0.09
CA MET A 222 -7.54 -1.52 0.02
C MET A 222 -6.29 -1.94 0.81
N TYR A 223 -6.47 -2.61 1.95
CA TYR A 223 -5.38 -3.10 2.79
C TYR A 223 -4.60 -4.28 2.17
N ALA A 224 -5.26 -5.10 1.35
CA ALA A 224 -4.58 -6.12 0.55
C ALA A 224 -3.74 -5.48 -0.59
N GLY A 225 -4.03 -4.23 -0.98
CA GLY A 225 -3.23 -3.38 -1.87
C GLY A 225 -3.89 -3.07 -3.20
N ASN A 226 -4.42 -4.08 -3.91
CA ASN A 226 -5.18 -3.89 -5.16
C ASN A 226 -6.13 -5.07 -5.43
N LEU A 227 -7.02 -4.90 -6.40
CA LEU A 227 -8.03 -5.88 -6.78
C LEU A 227 -7.43 -7.25 -7.16
N ASP A 228 -6.36 -7.26 -7.95
CA ASP A 228 -5.75 -8.51 -8.43
C ASP A 228 -5.14 -9.33 -7.30
N ARG A 229 -4.40 -8.67 -6.41
CA ARG A 229 -3.82 -9.30 -5.23
C ARG A 229 -4.90 -9.78 -4.27
N ALA A 230 -5.98 -9.02 -4.11
CA ALA A 230 -7.07 -9.32 -3.19
C ALA A 230 -8.05 -10.39 -3.70
N ARG A 231 -7.83 -10.97 -4.90
CA ARG A 231 -8.72 -11.97 -5.49
C ARG A 231 -9.12 -13.10 -4.52
N PRO A 232 -8.21 -13.74 -3.75
CA PRO A 232 -8.62 -14.79 -2.81
C PRO A 232 -9.56 -14.30 -1.69
N LEU A 233 -9.43 -13.03 -1.28
CA LEU A 233 -10.30 -12.40 -0.28
C LEU A 233 -11.69 -12.17 -0.88
N ILE A 234 -11.74 -11.58 -2.08
CA ILE A 234 -12.97 -11.28 -2.80
C ILE A 234 -13.77 -12.56 -3.07
N GLU A 235 -13.11 -13.59 -3.58
CA GLU A 235 -13.73 -14.90 -3.84
C GLU A 235 -14.29 -15.53 -2.56
N ALA A 236 -13.51 -15.58 -1.48
CA ALA A 236 -13.97 -16.12 -0.20
C ALA A 236 -15.18 -15.35 0.36
N TYR A 237 -15.22 -14.03 0.20
CA TYR A 237 -16.33 -13.21 0.64
C TYR A 237 -17.62 -13.48 -0.18
N ILE A 238 -17.49 -13.64 -1.49
CA ILE A 238 -18.62 -13.98 -2.39
C ILE A 238 -19.12 -15.41 -2.11
N ASP A 239 -18.22 -16.37 -1.98
CA ASP A 239 -18.53 -17.78 -1.71
C ASP A 239 -19.30 -17.95 -0.39
N ALA A 240 -18.98 -17.13 0.61
CA ALA A 240 -19.70 -17.09 1.88
C ALA A 240 -21.11 -16.48 1.77
N GLY A 241 -21.47 -15.84 0.65
CA GLY A 241 -22.83 -15.42 0.33
C GLY A 241 -23.27 -14.05 0.87
N ALA A 242 -22.33 -13.22 1.32
CA ALA A 242 -22.67 -11.89 1.85
C ALA A 242 -23.04 -10.86 0.78
N LEU A 243 -22.55 -11.05 -0.46
CA LEU A 243 -22.89 -10.33 -1.69
C LEU A 243 -22.88 -11.28 -2.89
N SER A 244 -23.60 -10.93 -3.96
CA SER A 244 -23.50 -11.64 -5.24
C SER A 244 -22.25 -11.22 -6.01
N GLY A 245 -21.70 -12.12 -6.84
CA GLY A 245 -20.60 -11.78 -7.74
C GLY A 245 -20.92 -10.62 -8.68
N ALA A 246 -22.14 -10.56 -9.21
CA ALA A 246 -22.59 -9.49 -10.09
C ALA A 246 -22.62 -8.11 -9.40
N GLU A 247 -22.98 -8.05 -8.11
CA GLU A 247 -22.91 -6.79 -7.35
C GLU A 247 -21.45 -6.39 -7.11
N VAL A 248 -20.59 -7.34 -6.74
CA VAL A 248 -19.17 -7.09 -6.49
C VAL A 248 -18.46 -6.60 -7.76
N ASP A 249 -18.60 -7.29 -8.88
CA ASP A 249 -17.96 -6.93 -10.16
C ASP A 249 -18.34 -5.51 -10.60
N ARG A 250 -19.61 -5.13 -10.38
CA ARG A 250 -20.14 -3.82 -10.74
C ARG A 250 -19.70 -2.71 -9.77
N ALA A 251 -19.77 -2.96 -8.46
CA ALA A 251 -19.67 -1.90 -7.45
C ALA A 251 -18.29 -1.76 -6.80
N LEU A 252 -17.52 -2.85 -6.71
CA LEU A 252 -16.25 -2.86 -5.97
C LEU A 252 -15.21 -1.87 -6.52
N PRO A 253 -14.99 -1.72 -7.85
CA PRO A 253 -13.99 -0.79 -8.35
C PRO A 253 -14.27 0.67 -7.97
N ALA A 254 -15.52 1.11 -8.11
CA ALA A 254 -15.94 2.46 -7.74
C ALA A 254 -15.88 2.67 -6.22
N MET A 255 -16.31 1.68 -5.44
CA MET A 255 -16.24 1.74 -3.98
C MET A 255 -14.80 1.70 -3.44
N LEU A 256 -13.88 1.00 -4.10
CA LEU A 256 -12.46 1.03 -3.78
C LEU A 256 -11.86 2.41 -4.03
N GLY A 257 -12.20 3.05 -5.15
CA GLY A 257 -11.85 4.45 -5.39
C GLY A 257 -12.40 5.39 -4.31
N TRP A 258 -13.65 5.18 -3.90
CA TRP A 258 -14.28 5.93 -2.80
C TRP A 258 -13.56 5.77 -1.45
N ARG A 259 -13.13 4.56 -1.13
CA ARG A 259 -12.41 4.29 0.12
C ARG A 259 -11.00 4.92 0.12
N TRP A 260 -10.30 4.89 -1.01
CA TRP A 260 -9.05 5.64 -1.18
C TRP A 260 -9.27 7.16 -1.13
N ALA A 261 -10.37 7.67 -1.68
CA ALA A 261 -10.73 9.08 -1.55
C ALA A 261 -10.97 9.47 -0.08
N SER A 262 -11.59 8.58 0.71
CA SER A 262 -11.73 8.76 2.16
C SER A 262 -10.37 8.83 2.87
N GLN A 263 -9.41 8.00 2.47
CA GLN A 263 -8.02 8.02 2.95
C GLN A 263 -7.36 9.37 2.64
N ALA A 264 -7.41 9.81 1.38
CA ALA A 264 -6.85 11.10 0.96
C ALA A 264 -7.49 12.28 1.72
N TYR A 265 -8.81 12.28 1.87
CA TYR A 265 -9.56 13.30 2.60
C TYR A 265 -9.13 13.36 4.08
N TYR A 266 -9.00 12.21 4.74
CA TYR A 266 -8.59 12.11 6.14
C TYR A 266 -7.15 12.60 6.34
N PHE A 267 -6.19 12.12 5.55
CA PHE A 267 -4.79 12.50 5.71
C PHE A 267 -4.51 13.94 5.25
N ALA A 268 -5.25 14.47 4.26
CA ALA A 268 -5.18 15.88 3.90
C ALA A 268 -5.56 16.79 5.08
N TYR A 269 -6.63 16.44 5.80
CA TYR A 269 -7.01 17.15 7.03
C TYR A 269 -5.90 17.06 8.08
N ARG A 270 -5.38 15.85 8.35
CA ARG A 270 -4.34 15.66 9.39
C ARG A 270 -3.06 16.42 9.08
N ILE A 271 -2.62 16.44 7.82
CA ILE A 271 -1.45 17.20 7.39
C ILE A 271 -1.70 18.70 7.56
N ALA A 272 -2.85 19.20 7.12
CA ALA A 272 -3.18 20.62 7.24
C ALA A 272 -3.34 21.08 8.69
N ALA A 273 -3.79 20.20 9.58
CA ALA A 273 -4.02 20.48 11.00
C ALA A 273 -2.82 20.12 11.91
N ASP A 274 -1.76 19.53 11.36
CA ASP A 274 -0.67 18.88 12.12
C ASP A 274 -1.20 17.91 13.21
N ASP A 275 -2.23 17.13 12.87
CA ASP A 275 -2.87 16.19 13.81
C ASP A 275 -2.06 14.89 13.93
N ARG A 276 -1.43 14.71 15.09
CA ARG A 276 -0.55 13.58 15.42
C ARG A 276 -1.18 12.56 16.38
N THR A 277 -2.50 12.60 16.57
CA THR A 277 -3.18 11.66 17.46
C THR A 277 -2.93 10.21 17.03
N GLY A 278 -2.42 9.40 17.96
CA GLY A 278 -2.15 7.97 17.73
C GLY A 278 -0.95 7.65 16.83
N ILE A 279 -0.10 8.62 16.46
CA ILE A 279 1.12 8.41 15.67
C ILE A 279 2.33 9.05 16.37
N ALA A 280 3.51 8.43 16.22
CA ALA A 280 4.75 8.97 16.80
C ALA A 280 5.51 9.85 15.81
N ASP A 281 5.40 9.55 14.51
CA ASP A 281 6.12 10.22 13.43
C ASP A 281 5.14 10.91 12.46
N PRO A 282 5.22 12.24 12.26
CA PRO A 282 4.39 12.95 11.29
C PRO A 282 4.48 12.39 9.86
N ALA A 283 5.58 11.72 9.49
CA ALA A 283 5.69 11.08 8.19
C ALA A 283 4.69 9.91 8.01
N GLU A 284 4.06 9.39 9.06
CA GLU A 284 2.91 8.47 8.95
C GLU A 284 1.74 9.11 8.21
N ASN A 285 1.48 10.41 8.43
CA ASN A 285 0.42 11.12 7.73
C ASN A 285 0.73 11.28 6.23
N GLU A 286 1.98 11.62 5.91
CA GLU A 286 2.43 11.72 4.52
C GLU A 286 2.41 10.36 3.82
N ARG A 287 2.76 9.27 4.51
CA ARG A 287 2.62 7.90 3.99
C ARG A 287 1.16 7.57 3.65
N GLY A 288 0.23 7.83 4.57
CA GLY A 288 -1.20 7.58 4.33
C GLY A 288 -1.77 8.36 3.14
N LEU A 289 -1.29 9.59 2.90
CA LEU A 289 -1.66 10.38 1.72
C LEU A 289 -0.99 9.86 0.44
N ALA A 290 0.27 9.43 0.51
CA ALA A 290 1.02 8.88 -0.62
C ALA A 290 0.41 7.56 -1.12
N ASP A 291 -0.03 6.68 -0.21
CA ASP A 291 -0.71 5.44 -0.57
C ASP A 291 -2.02 5.74 -1.35
N ALA A 292 -2.77 6.75 -0.92
CA ALA A 292 -3.96 7.20 -1.64
C ALA A 292 -3.63 7.81 -3.01
N LYS A 293 -2.54 8.58 -3.13
CA LYS A 293 -2.07 9.11 -4.43
C LYS A 293 -1.76 7.97 -5.39
N ALA A 294 -1.04 6.95 -4.93
CA ALA A 294 -0.61 5.83 -5.76
C ALA A 294 -1.78 5.09 -6.43
N TYR A 295 -2.95 5.07 -5.79
CA TYR A 295 -4.16 4.49 -6.37
C TYR A 295 -5.00 5.50 -7.18
N LEU A 296 -5.24 6.69 -6.63
CA LEU A 296 -6.20 7.66 -7.20
C LEU A 296 -5.64 8.50 -8.34
N ALA A 297 -4.34 8.78 -8.30
CA ALA A 297 -3.63 9.60 -9.26
C ALA A 297 -2.26 8.98 -9.55
N PRO A 298 -2.21 7.73 -10.06
CA PRO A 298 -0.97 7.09 -10.42
C PRO A 298 -0.29 7.87 -11.56
N PRO A 299 1.06 7.85 -11.66
CA PRO A 299 1.75 8.51 -12.77
C PRO A 299 1.20 8.06 -14.12
N GLU A 300 0.98 8.99 -15.03
CA GLU A 300 0.55 8.72 -16.40
C GLU A 300 1.68 8.03 -17.16
N ILE A 301 1.37 6.96 -17.91
CA ILE A 301 2.34 6.34 -18.81
C ILE A 301 1.95 6.69 -20.23
N ARG A 302 2.87 7.32 -20.96
CA ARG A 302 2.66 7.73 -22.34
C ARG A 302 3.92 7.54 -23.18
N ALA A 303 3.76 7.66 -24.49
CA ALA A 303 4.91 7.73 -25.40
C ALA A 303 5.79 8.95 -25.04
N TYR A 304 7.10 8.77 -25.15
CA TYR A 304 8.08 9.85 -25.11
C TYR A 304 7.85 10.82 -26.29
N GLU A 305 8.05 12.11 -26.03
CA GLU A 305 8.04 13.17 -27.04
C GLU A 305 9.38 13.92 -27.03
N ALA A 306 9.78 14.56 -28.14
CA ALA A 306 11.07 15.27 -28.20
C ALA A 306 11.22 16.38 -27.12
N ALA A 307 10.11 16.97 -26.66
CA ALA A 307 10.12 17.96 -25.58
C ALA A 307 10.52 17.37 -24.21
N ASP A 308 10.43 16.05 -24.04
CA ASP A 308 10.75 15.34 -22.81
C ASP A 308 12.25 15.14 -22.59
N GLU A 309 13.11 15.35 -23.60
CA GLU A 309 14.53 14.96 -23.58
C GLU A 309 15.28 15.43 -22.32
N ASN A 310 15.09 16.70 -21.95
CA ASN A 310 15.76 17.27 -20.78
C ASN A 310 15.36 16.56 -19.48
N GLU A 311 14.07 16.25 -19.31
CA GLU A 311 13.55 15.57 -18.12
C GLU A 311 13.87 14.07 -18.15
N TRP A 312 13.90 13.45 -19.33
CA TRP A 312 14.37 12.08 -19.53
C TRP A 312 15.83 11.92 -19.08
N VAL A 313 16.72 12.84 -19.52
CA VAL A 313 18.15 12.83 -19.16
C VAL A 313 18.33 12.99 -17.65
N ARG A 314 17.60 13.94 -17.04
CA ARG A 314 17.62 14.16 -15.58
C ARG A 314 17.15 12.94 -14.81
N CYS A 315 16.01 12.36 -15.21
CA CYS A 315 15.45 11.17 -14.59
C CYS A 315 16.46 10.02 -14.62
N ARG A 316 17.06 9.75 -15.79
CA ARG A 316 18.06 8.70 -15.95
C ARG A 316 19.30 8.91 -15.10
N ALA A 317 19.85 10.13 -15.11
CA ALA A 317 21.04 10.47 -14.35
C ALA A 317 20.84 10.27 -12.84
N VAL A 318 19.74 10.79 -12.28
CA VAL A 318 19.42 10.66 -10.86
C VAL A 318 19.07 9.21 -10.50
N ALA A 319 18.33 8.50 -11.35
CA ALA A 319 17.91 7.13 -11.09
C ALA A 319 19.06 6.11 -11.08
N PHE A 320 20.18 6.39 -11.76
CA PHE A 320 21.36 5.53 -11.76
C PHE A 320 22.45 5.95 -10.78
N LEU A 321 22.39 7.17 -10.22
CA LEU A 321 23.46 7.72 -9.38
C LEU A 321 23.80 6.86 -8.14
N ASP A 322 22.82 6.18 -7.57
CA ASP A 322 22.97 5.30 -6.40
C ASP A 322 23.05 3.79 -6.76
N THR A 323 23.26 3.48 -8.04
CA THR A 323 23.33 2.11 -8.56
C THR A 323 24.72 1.77 -9.08
N SER A 324 24.95 0.53 -9.47
CA SER A 324 26.18 0.16 -10.18
C SER A 324 26.33 0.83 -11.56
N TYR A 325 25.32 1.57 -12.06
CA TYR A 325 25.33 2.36 -13.29
C TYR A 325 25.61 3.86 -13.09
N TYR A 326 26.06 4.31 -11.91
CA TYR A 326 26.35 5.72 -11.64
C TYR A 326 27.32 6.39 -12.63
N ASP A 327 28.09 5.60 -13.37
CA ASP A 327 29.07 6.06 -14.35
C ASP A 327 28.55 6.06 -15.80
N ALA A 328 27.33 5.60 -16.04
CA ALA A 328 26.69 5.62 -17.36
C ALA A 328 25.93 6.93 -17.60
N VAL A 329 26.64 8.07 -17.54
CA VAL A 329 26.03 9.40 -17.68
C VAL A 329 25.95 9.80 -19.15
N GLU A 330 24.74 10.12 -19.61
CA GLU A 330 24.47 10.58 -20.98
C GLU A 330 23.97 12.03 -20.95
N PRO A 331 24.57 12.95 -21.72
CA PRO A 331 24.13 14.35 -21.75
C PRO A 331 22.91 14.59 -22.65
N VAL A 332 22.56 13.61 -23.49
CA VAL A 332 21.43 13.61 -24.43
C VAL A 332 20.84 12.20 -24.50
N LYS A 333 19.58 12.04 -24.93
CA LYS A 333 19.01 10.70 -25.16
C LYS A 333 19.76 10.00 -26.30
N PRO A 334 20.34 8.79 -26.10
CA PRO A 334 21.01 8.07 -27.18
C PRO A 334 20.05 7.73 -28.31
N THR A 335 20.51 7.87 -29.55
CA THR A 335 19.82 7.32 -30.72
C THR A 335 20.22 5.86 -30.90
N VAL A 336 19.22 4.99 -31.08
CA VAL A 336 19.43 3.55 -31.24
C VAL A 336 19.01 3.12 -32.64
N GLU A 337 19.88 2.40 -33.35
CA GLU A 337 19.53 1.78 -34.62
C GLU A 337 18.71 0.50 -34.37
N ALA A 338 17.47 0.50 -34.87
CA ALA A 338 16.47 -0.55 -34.67
C ALA A 338 15.40 -0.49 -35.78
N ASP A 339 14.69 -1.60 -35.99
CA ASP A 339 13.54 -1.66 -36.90
C ASP A 339 12.36 -0.83 -36.34
N GLU A 340 12.19 -0.88 -35.02
CA GLU A 340 11.18 -0.13 -34.27
C GLU A 340 11.72 0.24 -32.89
N VAL A 341 11.29 1.39 -32.36
CA VAL A 341 11.62 1.86 -31.01
C VAL A 341 10.34 2.16 -30.23
N ILE A 342 10.30 1.67 -28.99
CA ILE A 342 9.21 1.94 -28.04
C ILE A 342 9.83 2.72 -26.89
N ASP A 343 9.63 4.04 -26.90
CA ASP A 343 10.08 4.95 -25.85
C ASP A 343 8.88 5.40 -25.02
N LEU A 344 8.93 5.15 -23.71
CA LEU A 344 7.86 5.42 -22.76
C LEU A 344 8.37 6.25 -21.58
N VAL A 345 7.52 7.16 -21.13
CA VAL A 345 7.75 7.97 -19.93
C VAL A 345 6.60 7.78 -18.96
N ALA A 346 6.92 7.74 -17.67
CA ALA A 346 5.98 7.88 -16.58
C ALA A 346 6.03 9.33 -16.09
N VAL A 347 4.88 10.02 -16.12
CA VAL A 347 4.75 11.44 -15.80
C VAL A 347 3.89 11.62 -14.55
N ASP A 348 4.40 12.36 -13.58
CA ASP A 348 3.66 12.74 -12.38
C ASP A 348 3.81 14.24 -12.13
N ASP A 349 2.69 14.93 -11.91
CA ASP A 349 2.63 16.39 -11.74
C ASP A 349 3.48 17.16 -12.80
N GLY A 350 3.47 16.68 -14.05
CA GLY A 350 4.20 17.26 -15.19
C GLY A 350 5.70 16.92 -15.27
N HIS A 351 6.23 16.09 -14.38
CA HIS A 351 7.64 15.69 -14.33
C HIS A 351 7.82 14.23 -14.74
N ILE A 352 8.95 13.90 -15.38
CA ILE A 352 9.26 12.51 -15.75
C ILE A 352 9.87 11.80 -14.55
N VAL A 353 9.12 10.83 -14.02
CA VAL A 353 9.45 10.08 -12.80
C VAL A 353 9.89 8.64 -13.10
N GLY A 354 9.76 8.19 -14.35
CA GLY A 354 10.31 6.93 -14.83
C GLY A 354 10.36 6.89 -16.34
N ILE A 355 11.24 6.04 -16.87
CA ILE A 355 11.48 5.91 -18.31
C ILE A 355 11.68 4.44 -18.68
N LEU A 356 11.27 4.08 -19.89
CA LEU A 356 11.52 2.78 -20.52
C LEU A 356 11.75 2.97 -22.01
N ASP A 357 12.90 2.52 -22.49
CA ASP A 357 13.27 2.55 -23.90
C ASP A 357 13.52 1.10 -24.36
N ILE A 358 12.84 0.68 -25.41
CA ILE A 358 12.98 -0.64 -26.02
C ILE A 358 13.32 -0.50 -27.51
N ALA A 359 14.35 -1.22 -27.95
CA ALA A 359 14.74 -1.31 -29.36
C ALA A 359 14.41 -2.69 -29.93
N VAL A 360 13.68 -2.75 -31.04
CA VAL A 360 13.29 -4.00 -31.73
C VAL A 360 14.18 -4.24 -32.94
N ARG A 361 14.77 -5.43 -33.03
CA ARG A 361 15.65 -5.88 -34.13
C ARG A 361 15.23 -7.30 -34.54
N GLY A 362 14.40 -7.40 -35.55
CA GLY A 362 13.79 -8.66 -35.98
C GLY A 362 12.97 -9.32 -34.85
N ASP A 363 13.35 -10.54 -34.45
CA ASP A 363 12.66 -11.31 -33.41
C ASP A 363 13.13 -10.99 -31.98
N LEU A 364 14.10 -10.08 -31.81
CA LEU A 364 14.65 -9.67 -30.52
C LEU A 364 14.28 -8.22 -30.20
N ALA A 365 13.70 -7.99 -29.03
CA ALA A 365 13.55 -6.68 -28.42
C ALA A 365 14.51 -6.53 -27.24
N THR A 366 15.14 -5.35 -27.10
CA THR A 366 16.11 -5.06 -26.04
C THR A 366 15.64 -3.87 -25.21
N ILE A 367 15.56 -4.02 -23.90
CA ILE A 367 15.43 -2.90 -22.95
C ILE A 367 16.77 -2.18 -22.91
N GLU A 368 16.83 -1.03 -23.61
CA GLU A 368 18.01 -0.17 -23.67
C GLU A 368 18.14 0.68 -22.40
N THR A 369 17.00 1.09 -21.81
CA THR A 369 16.97 1.79 -20.52
C THR A 369 15.64 1.49 -19.83
N LEU A 370 15.70 1.20 -18.52
CA LEU A 370 14.54 1.16 -17.64
C LEU A 370 14.97 1.68 -16.28
N CYS A 371 14.40 2.81 -15.84
CA CYS A 371 14.67 3.33 -14.51
C CYS A 371 13.53 4.19 -13.97
N VAL A 372 13.52 4.36 -12.65
CA VAL A 372 12.54 5.15 -11.92
C VAL A 372 13.28 6.07 -10.96
N HIS A 373 12.88 7.33 -10.92
CA HIS A 373 13.42 8.34 -10.03
C HIS A 373 13.38 7.84 -8.57
N PRO A 374 14.45 8.03 -7.76
CA PRO A 374 14.56 7.42 -6.43
C PRO A 374 13.38 7.70 -5.50
N GLU A 375 12.83 8.91 -5.54
CA GLU A 375 11.66 9.33 -4.74
C GLU A 375 10.35 8.64 -5.15
N TYR A 376 10.31 8.06 -6.35
CA TYR A 376 9.13 7.40 -6.92
C TYR A 376 9.27 5.87 -7.01
N ARG A 377 10.37 5.32 -6.47
CA ARG A 377 10.57 3.87 -6.38
C ARG A 377 9.53 3.24 -5.43
N ARG A 378 9.28 1.95 -5.61
CA ARG A 378 8.27 1.16 -4.86
C ARG A 378 6.81 1.56 -5.11
N LEU A 379 6.53 2.49 -6.03
CA LEU A 379 5.18 2.82 -6.52
C LEU A 379 4.77 2.01 -7.76
N ALA A 380 5.38 0.85 -7.97
CA ALA A 380 5.17 -0.04 -9.12
C ALA A 380 5.38 0.57 -10.53
N ILE A 381 5.90 1.79 -10.66
CA ILE A 381 6.09 2.50 -11.94
C ILE A 381 6.88 1.69 -12.96
N ALA A 382 8.04 1.12 -12.59
CA ALA A 382 8.83 0.27 -13.49
C ALA A 382 8.04 -0.93 -14.01
N THR A 383 7.18 -1.52 -13.16
CA THR A 383 6.33 -2.67 -13.54
C THR A 383 5.28 -2.24 -14.55
N ARG A 384 4.63 -1.10 -14.33
CA ARG A 384 3.64 -0.54 -15.25
C ARG A 384 4.28 -0.14 -16.59
N LEU A 385 5.46 0.46 -16.57
CA LEU A 385 6.22 0.78 -17.79
C LEU A 385 6.53 -0.50 -18.56
N LEU A 386 7.08 -1.53 -17.91
CA LEU A 386 7.38 -2.81 -18.56
C LEU A 386 6.13 -3.45 -19.17
N TRP A 387 4.99 -3.42 -18.47
CA TRP A 387 3.74 -3.98 -18.99
C TRP A 387 3.20 -3.23 -20.19
N GLU A 388 3.24 -1.90 -20.18
CA GLU A 388 2.91 -1.09 -21.33
C GLU A 388 3.86 -1.37 -22.51
N GLY A 389 5.16 -1.50 -22.25
CA GLY A 389 6.15 -1.85 -23.26
C GLY A 389 5.90 -3.24 -23.87
N ILE A 390 5.60 -4.24 -23.05
CA ILE A 390 5.25 -5.59 -23.52
C ILE A 390 3.96 -5.59 -24.34
N ALA A 391 2.93 -4.87 -23.91
CA ALA A 391 1.69 -4.75 -24.68
C ALA A 391 1.94 -4.16 -26.06
N ARG A 392 2.82 -3.16 -26.18
CA ARG A 392 3.22 -2.59 -27.48
C ARG A 392 4.04 -3.57 -28.32
N LEU A 393 4.88 -4.39 -27.70
CA LEU A 393 5.65 -5.42 -28.38
C LEU A 393 4.77 -6.51 -29.04
N GLU A 394 3.54 -6.73 -28.56
CA GLU A 394 2.59 -7.67 -29.21
C GLU A 394 2.28 -7.31 -30.67
N HIS A 395 2.52 -6.06 -31.07
CA HIS A 395 2.33 -5.57 -32.43
C HIS A 395 3.61 -5.60 -33.28
N THR A 396 4.69 -6.18 -32.77
CA THR A 396 6.01 -6.25 -33.40
C THR A 396 6.38 -7.71 -33.72
N PRO A 397 7.42 -7.97 -34.55
CA PRO A 397 7.90 -9.34 -34.78
C PRO A 397 8.67 -9.96 -33.59
N ALA A 398 8.92 -9.19 -32.52
CA ALA A 398 9.68 -9.66 -31.37
C ALA A 398 9.05 -10.90 -30.70
N ARG A 399 9.89 -11.87 -30.36
CA ARG A 399 9.55 -13.08 -29.61
C ARG A 399 10.32 -13.20 -28.30
N ILE A 400 11.44 -12.49 -28.19
CA ILE A 400 12.29 -12.47 -27.01
C ILE A 400 12.50 -11.02 -26.61
N LEU A 401 12.31 -10.72 -25.33
CA LEU A 401 12.69 -9.46 -24.71
C LEU A 401 13.94 -9.69 -23.86
N ASP A 402 15.02 -8.97 -24.13
CA ASP A 402 16.21 -9.00 -23.31
C ASP A 402 16.47 -7.68 -22.59
N ALA A 403 17.28 -7.78 -21.54
CA ALA A 403 17.76 -6.63 -20.77
C ALA A 403 19.18 -6.92 -20.28
N TRP A 404 20.02 -5.89 -20.28
CA TRP A 404 21.35 -5.96 -19.69
C TRP A 404 21.35 -5.22 -18.36
N THR A 405 21.79 -5.91 -17.31
CA THR A 405 21.94 -5.29 -15.98
C THR A 405 23.20 -5.79 -15.29
N ARG A 406 23.72 -5.00 -14.35
CA ARG A 406 24.92 -5.32 -13.55
C ARG A 406 24.53 -6.16 -12.32
N GLU A 407 25.11 -5.88 -11.16
CA GLU A 407 24.99 -6.71 -9.95
C GLU A 407 24.09 -6.10 -8.87
N ASP A 408 23.31 -5.06 -9.21
CA ASP A 408 22.33 -4.48 -8.30
C ASP A 408 21.24 -5.49 -7.95
N ARG A 409 21.26 -6.00 -6.71
CA ARG A 409 20.34 -7.05 -6.23
C ARG A 409 18.86 -6.70 -6.45
N ALA A 410 18.48 -5.45 -6.17
CA ALA A 410 17.10 -4.98 -6.33
C ALA A 410 16.62 -5.09 -7.80
N ALA A 411 17.50 -4.81 -8.77
CA ALA A 411 17.16 -4.94 -10.19
C ALA A 411 17.04 -6.42 -10.59
N LEU A 412 17.96 -7.28 -10.14
CA LEU A 412 17.95 -8.71 -10.44
C LEU A 412 16.71 -9.42 -9.89
N GLU A 413 16.38 -9.19 -8.61
CA GLU A 413 15.17 -9.72 -7.98
C GLU A 413 13.91 -9.20 -8.68
N TRP A 414 13.91 -7.93 -9.10
CA TRP A 414 12.79 -7.34 -9.83
C TRP A 414 12.60 -8.02 -11.18
N TYR A 415 13.63 -8.16 -12.02
CA TYR A 415 13.54 -8.81 -13.33
C TYR A 415 13.13 -10.29 -13.21
N ALA A 416 13.71 -11.04 -12.28
CA ALA A 416 13.36 -12.44 -12.03
C ALA A 416 11.88 -12.61 -11.70
N ALA A 417 11.33 -11.74 -10.85
CA ALA A 417 9.91 -11.73 -10.52
C ALA A 417 8.97 -11.35 -11.69
N ARG A 418 9.50 -10.84 -12.81
CA ARG A 418 8.76 -10.62 -14.08
C ARG A 418 9.10 -11.66 -15.15
N GLY A 419 9.63 -12.82 -14.77
CA GLY A 419 9.85 -13.94 -15.67
C GLY A 419 11.08 -13.79 -16.58
N PHE A 420 12.01 -12.90 -16.24
CA PHE A 420 13.31 -12.88 -16.88
C PHE A 420 14.24 -13.93 -16.27
N VAL A 421 15.06 -14.57 -17.10
CA VAL A 421 16.07 -15.55 -16.69
C VAL A 421 17.44 -15.14 -17.20
N GLU A 422 18.49 -15.35 -16.41
CA GLU A 422 19.87 -15.08 -16.85
C GLU A 422 20.23 -16.07 -17.98
N ALA A 423 20.72 -15.54 -19.10
CA ALA A 423 21.16 -16.35 -20.24
C ALA A 423 22.69 -16.33 -20.40
N GLU A 424 23.31 -15.18 -20.17
CA GLU A 424 24.76 -15.03 -20.23
C GLU A 424 25.23 -13.95 -19.25
N SER A 425 26.49 -14.06 -18.82
CA SER A 425 27.12 -13.04 -18.00
C SER A 425 28.63 -12.93 -18.25
N PHE A 426 29.14 -11.72 -18.05
CA PHE A 426 30.56 -11.38 -18.19
C PHE A 426 30.94 -10.27 -17.20
N LEU A 427 32.22 -9.94 -17.14
CA LEU A 427 32.75 -8.92 -16.22
C LEU A 427 32.95 -7.60 -16.95
N HIS A 428 32.48 -6.53 -16.32
CA HIS A 428 32.90 -5.16 -16.58
C HIS A 428 34.00 -4.78 -15.61
N VAL A 429 35.17 -4.43 -16.13
CA VAL A 429 36.37 -4.12 -15.35
C VAL A 429 36.79 -2.68 -15.62
N TYR A 430 37.12 -1.95 -14.55
CA TYR A 430 37.64 -0.61 -14.64
C TYR A 430 38.99 -0.45 -13.97
N SER A 431 39.88 0.31 -14.63
CA SER A 431 41.20 0.64 -14.10
C SER A 431 41.50 2.12 -14.30
N GLY A 432 41.84 2.81 -13.20
CA GLY A 432 42.10 4.26 -13.18
C GLY A 432 43.56 4.64 -13.40
N LEU A 433 43.80 5.95 -13.49
CA LEU A 433 45.13 6.57 -13.58
C LEU A 433 46.04 6.16 -12.42
N GLY A 434 47.21 5.61 -12.76
CA GLY A 434 48.27 5.26 -11.81
C GLY A 434 48.25 3.83 -11.30
N ALA A 435 47.22 3.04 -11.63
CA ALA A 435 47.25 1.60 -11.36
C ALA A 435 48.29 0.93 -12.27
N GLU A 436 49.22 0.16 -11.69
CA GLU A 436 50.20 -0.65 -12.47
C GLU A 436 49.50 -1.51 -13.53
N ASN A 437 48.26 -1.94 -13.25
CA ASN A 437 47.46 -2.78 -14.12
C ASN A 437 47.01 -2.06 -15.40
N THR A 438 46.79 -0.74 -15.39
CA THR A 438 46.43 0.05 -16.59
C THR A 438 47.52 -0.04 -17.67
N ALA A 439 48.79 0.04 -17.26
CA ALA A 439 49.94 -0.09 -18.17
C ALA A 439 50.16 -1.52 -18.67
N ARG A 440 49.68 -2.53 -17.94
CA ARG A 440 49.76 -3.95 -18.34
C ARG A 440 48.65 -4.38 -19.30
N MET A 441 47.55 -3.63 -19.36
CA MET A 441 46.39 -3.98 -20.19
C MET A 441 46.48 -3.47 -21.64
N THR A 442 47.25 -2.40 -21.90
CA THR A 442 47.26 -1.75 -23.22
C THR A 442 48.64 -1.25 -23.62
N GLU A 443 48.99 -1.44 -24.89
CA GLU A 443 50.05 -0.68 -25.54
C GLU A 443 49.47 0.67 -26.00
N PHE A 444 50.10 1.78 -25.64
CA PHE A 444 49.59 3.12 -26.00
C PHE A 444 50.50 3.84 -26.99
N ARG A 445 49.87 4.61 -27.88
CA ARG A 445 50.55 5.44 -28.88
C ARG A 445 50.89 6.81 -28.31
N ALA A 446 52.17 7.14 -28.20
CA ALA A 446 52.61 8.47 -27.81
C ALA A 446 52.03 9.56 -28.76
N PRO A 447 51.66 10.76 -28.24
CA PRO A 447 51.79 11.23 -26.86
C PRO A 447 50.61 10.88 -25.94
N TYR A 448 49.62 10.10 -26.42
CA TYR A 448 48.39 9.81 -25.68
C TYR A 448 48.62 8.78 -24.59
N ARG A 449 48.00 8.95 -23.42
CA ARG A 449 48.05 8.02 -22.30
C ARG A 449 46.63 7.72 -21.82
N PRO A 450 46.26 6.44 -21.60
CA PRO A 450 44.95 6.11 -21.09
C PRO A 450 44.76 6.68 -19.67
N ILE A 451 43.62 7.30 -19.45
CA ILE A 451 43.23 7.90 -18.16
C ILE A 451 42.32 6.94 -17.36
N LEU A 452 41.47 6.22 -18.08
CA LEU A 452 40.56 5.21 -17.58
C LEU A 452 40.48 4.10 -18.63
N ILE A 453 40.52 2.85 -18.19
CA ILE A 453 40.19 1.69 -19.02
C ILE A 453 38.86 1.13 -18.54
N PHE A 454 37.96 0.88 -19.48
CA PHE A 454 36.75 0.08 -19.30
C PHE A 454 36.85 -1.11 -20.25
N ALA A 455 36.82 -2.32 -19.71
CA ALA A 455 37.04 -3.55 -20.48
C ALA A 455 36.08 -4.66 -20.06
N ALA A 456 35.86 -5.62 -20.96
CA ALA A 456 35.11 -6.84 -20.69
C ALA A 456 36.06 -8.02 -20.42
N ALA A 457 35.68 -8.92 -19.51
CA ALA A 457 36.39 -10.19 -19.29
C ALA A 457 35.40 -11.35 -19.08
N PRO A 458 35.75 -12.60 -19.44
CA PRO A 458 34.94 -13.78 -19.14
C PRO A 458 34.62 -13.93 -17.64
N ARG A 459 33.41 -14.42 -17.34
CA ARG A 459 32.88 -14.54 -15.97
C ARG A 459 33.73 -15.47 -15.08
N GLU A 460 34.38 -16.49 -15.63
CA GLU A 460 35.30 -17.40 -14.92
C GLU A 460 36.52 -16.71 -14.27
N HIS A 461 36.87 -15.49 -14.70
CA HIS A 461 38.00 -14.74 -14.15
C HIS A 461 37.63 -13.80 -13.00
N GLU A 462 36.41 -13.88 -12.43
CA GLU A 462 35.94 -12.91 -11.43
C GLU A 462 36.88 -12.78 -10.23
N THR A 463 37.30 -13.90 -9.63
CA THR A 463 38.16 -13.85 -8.45
C THR A 463 39.48 -13.14 -8.76
N LYS A 464 40.07 -13.40 -9.93
CA LYS A 464 41.28 -12.73 -10.39
C LYS A 464 41.02 -11.24 -10.65
N ALA A 465 39.95 -10.91 -11.37
CA ALA A 465 39.60 -9.54 -11.69
C ALA A 465 39.35 -8.70 -10.43
N ARG A 466 38.62 -9.22 -9.44
CA ARG A 466 38.38 -8.52 -8.16
C ARG A 466 39.65 -8.35 -7.31
N ALA A 467 40.64 -9.22 -7.48
CA ALA A 467 41.95 -9.05 -6.85
C ALA A 467 42.82 -8.00 -7.56
N GLU A 468 42.66 -7.84 -8.87
CA GLU A 468 43.48 -6.94 -9.70
C GLU A 468 42.87 -5.53 -9.86
N PHE A 469 41.55 -5.40 -9.81
CA PHE A 469 40.85 -4.17 -10.15
C PHE A 469 39.94 -3.70 -9.03
N GLN A 470 39.97 -2.39 -8.78
CA GLN A 470 39.17 -1.76 -7.73
C GLN A 470 37.68 -1.76 -8.04
N ARG A 471 37.30 -1.78 -9.32
CA ARG A 471 35.90 -1.73 -9.75
C ARG A 471 35.66 -2.80 -10.81
N VAL A 472 34.88 -3.80 -10.40
CA VAL A 472 34.47 -4.95 -11.22
C VAL A 472 32.99 -5.19 -10.99
N TYR A 473 32.22 -5.25 -12.07
CA TYR A 473 30.81 -5.60 -12.04
C TYR A 473 30.54 -6.86 -12.86
N VAL A 474 29.64 -7.71 -12.39
CA VAL A 474 29.08 -8.78 -13.21
C VAL A 474 27.92 -8.20 -14.03
N CYS A 475 28.11 -8.11 -15.34
CA CYS A 475 27.07 -7.77 -16.30
C CYS A 475 26.34 -9.04 -16.74
N ARG A 476 25.02 -9.02 -16.75
CA ARG A 476 24.14 -10.14 -17.06
C ARG A 476 23.19 -9.73 -18.17
N ARG A 477 22.99 -10.65 -19.12
CA ARG A 477 21.87 -10.61 -20.04
C ARG A 477 20.74 -11.44 -19.46
N LEU A 478 19.59 -10.80 -19.33
CA LEU A 478 18.37 -11.43 -18.87
C LEU A 478 17.43 -11.56 -20.06
N LEU A 479 16.82 -12.72 -20.26
CA LEU A 479 15.88 -13.02 -21.33
C LEU A 479 14.49 -13.29 -20.79
N ARG A 480 13.48 -12.85 -21.52
CA ARG A 480 12.09 -13.21 -21.30
C ARG A 480 11.45 -13.60 -22.63
N GLN A 481 10.71 -14.70 -22.65
CA GLN A 481 9.88 -15.07 -23.79
C GLN A 481 8.63 -14.18 -23.83
N LEU A 482 8.30 -13.67 -25.00
CA LEU A 482 7.05 -12.98 -25.30
C LEU A 482 6.02 -14.02 -25.81
N ALA A 483 4.75 -13.82 -25.46
CA ALA A 483 3.68 -14.77 -25.75
C ALA A 483 3.25 -14.77 -27.22
#